data_AF-A0A7Z9UHV1-F1
#
_entry.id   AF-A0A7Z9UHV1-F1
#
_cell.length_a   1.000
_cell.length_b   1.000
_cell.length_c   1.000
_cell.angle_alpha   90.00
_cell.angle_beta   90.00
_cell.angle_gamma   90.00
#
_symmetry.space_group_name_H-M   'P 1'
#
loop_
_entity.id
_entity.type
_entity.pdbx_description
1 polymer ?
#
loop_
_entity_poly.entity_id
_entity_poly.type
_entity_poly.pdbx_seq_one_letter_code
_entity_poly.pdbx_strand_id
1 'polypeptide(L)'
;MIKREIEINGKTLRISTGQVAKQAAGSVLVSYGETTIIAAVNAAKEMREDIDYFPLQVEYRERHYAGGKIPGGFFKREARPAEREILTCRLTDRPIRPLFPKSFKYETQVIITVLSTDGENPADVLAGVGASAALMISNIPWNGPIATVRVARVDDNFIVNPTKEEMEDSSLELVVSGNSETIVMVEGEADVIPENVFVDALKFAHEDIKKIIAMQEEIVAEVKPEKREIPEEESNKDLAVAVEKSLDAEVERIIQIGDKQERETATKELHDNTAAAMEEEFPESKKEVKGLVNDKFKAAFRERVLE
;
A
#
# COMPACT_ATOMS: atom_id res chain seq x y z
N MET A 1 13.48 10.72 22.21
CA MET A 1 13.13 11.19 20.84
C MET A 1 14.08 10.45 19.93
N ILE A 2 13.55 9.66 19.01
CA ILE A 2 14.36 8.90 18.05
C ILE A 2 14.37 9.69 16.75
N LYS A 3 15.55 9.81 16.14
CA LYS A 3 15.79 10.58 14.93
C LYS A 3 16.85 9.90 14.09
N ARG A 4 16.61 9.79 12.78
CA ARG A 4 17.60 9.36 11.79
C ARG A 4 17.53 10.26 10.56
N GLU A 5 18.66 10.39 9.89
CA GLU A 5 18.87 11.28 8.77
C GLU A 5 19.80 10.64 7.76
N ILE A 6 19.49 10.84 6.48
CA ILE A 6 20.35 10.47 5.35
C ILE A 6 20.33 11.60 4.32
N GLU A 7 21.33 11.65 3.46
CA GLU A 7 21.31 12.53 2.29
C GLU A 7 20.75 11.79 1.08
N ILE A 8 19.80 12.43 0.39
CA ILE A 8 19.24 12.00 -0.89
C ILE A 8 19.28 13.22 -1.81
N ASN A 9 19.90 13.10 -2.98
CA ASN A 9 20.05 14.19 -3.95
C ASN A 9 20.49 15.54 -3.32
N GLY A 10 21.54 15.50 -2.48
CA GLY A 10 22.10 16.68 -1.82
C GLY A 10 21.20 17.33 -0.75
N LYS A 11 20.06 16.73 -0.40
CA LYS A 11 19.13 17.22 0.61
C LYS A 11 18.97 16.20 1.73
N THR A 12 18.79 16.69 2.96
CA THR A 12 18.57 15.83 4.11
C THR A 12 17.14 15.28 4.11
N LEU A 13 17.01 13.95 4.06
CA LEU A 13 15.80 13.24 4.45
C LEU A 13 15.91 12.85 5.92
N ARG A 14 14.88 13.12 6.71
CA ARG A 14 14.87 12.90 8.16
C ARG A 14 13.57 12.25 8.58
N ILE A 15 13.66 11.25 9.46
CA ILE A 15 12.51 10.66 10.16
C ILE A 15 12.71 10.81 11.66
N SER A 16 11.66 11.23 12.38
CA SER A 16 11.67 11.29 13.84
C SER A 16 10.36 10.84 14.47
N THR A 17 10.45 10.30 15.70
CA THR A 17 9.28 9.82 16.46
C THR A 17 9.44 10.02 17.98
N GLY A 18 8.34 9.84 18.72
CA GLY A 18 8.29 9.88 20.18
C GLY A 18 8.00 11.25 20.79
N GLN A 19 7.61 12.25 19.99
CA GLN A 19 7.26 13.59 20.47
C GLN A 19 5.80 13.97 20.21
N VAL A 20 5.32 13.82 18.98
CA VAL A 20 3.98 14.24 18.55
C VAL A 20 3.08 13.01 18.40
N ALA A 21 1.77 13.17 18.60
CA ALA A 21 0.75 12.13 18.39
C ALA A 21 1.06 10.79 19.09
N LYS A 22 1.48 10.84 20.36
CA LYS A 22 1.86 9.65 21.16
C LYS A 22 0.73 8.66 21.45
N GLN A 23 -0.52 9.08 21.25
CA GLN A 23 -1.69 8.22 21.43
C GLN A 23 -2.05 7.44 20.15
N ALA A 24 -1.39 7.74 19.02
CA ALA A 24 -1.52 6.92 17.82
C ALA A 24 -0.83 5.56 18.02
N ALA A 25 -1.21 4.55 17.25
CA ALA A 25 -0.51 3.26 17.30
C ALA A 25 0.94 3.40 16.82
N GLY A 26 1.17 4.23 15.81
CA GLY A 26 2.50 4.68 15.39
C GLY A 26 2.42 6.08 14.80
N SER A 27 3.45 6.91 15.01
CA SER A 27 3.50 8.24 14.41
C SER A 27 4.93 8.72 14.17
N VAL A 28 5.15 9.38 13.02
CA VAL A 28 6.44 9.93 12.62
C VAL A 28 6.29 11.32 12.03
N LEU A 29 7.33 12.13 12.19
CA LEU A 29 7.57 13.30 11.34
C LEU A 29 8.60 12.91 10.29
N VAL A 30 8.30 13.19 9.03
CA VAL A 30 9.23 13.01 7.90
C VAL A 30 9.47 14.37 7.27
N SER A 31 10.73 14.72 7.06
CA SER A 31 11.11 15.95 6.36
C SER A 31 12.14 15.70 5.29
N TYR A 32 12.03 16.41 4.17
CA TYR A 32 13.02 16.44 3.10
C TYR A 32 13.20 17.89 2.65
N GLY A 33 14.41 18.41 2.77
CA GLY A 33 14.61 19.87 2.77
C GLY A 33 13.86 20.50 3.96
N GLU A 34 13.04 21.53 3.71
CA GLU A 34 12.18 22.14 4.73
C GLU A 34 10.70 21.71 4.61
N THR A 35 10.38 20.89 3.62
CA THR A 35 9.07 20.23 3.51
C THR A 35 8.95 19.14 4.57
N THR A 36 7.90 19.22 5.39
CA THR A 36 7.67 18.32 6.53
C THR A 36 6.23 17.83 6.57
N ILE A 37 6.06 16.53 6.78
CA ILE A 37 4.77 15.88 7.02
C ILE A 37 4.74 15.24 8.41
N ILE A 38 3.53 15.04 8.94
CA ILE A 38 3.25 14.05 9.98
C ILE A 38 2.46 12.89 9.39
N ALA A 39 2.86 11.67 9.71
CA ALA A 39 2.10 10.46 9.43
C ALA A 39 1.76 9.78 10.75
N ALA A 40 0.49 9.44 10.96
CA ALA A 40 0.00 8.73 12.13
C ALA A 40 -0.88 7.56 11.69
N VAL A 41 -0.72 6.41 12.34
CA VAL A 41 -1.46 5.19 12.03
C VAL A 41 -2.15 4.65 13.27
N ASN A 42 -3.38 4.19 13.07
CA ASN A 42 -4.19 3.54 14.09
C ASN A 42 -4.92 2.35 13.48
N ALA A 43 -5.12 1.31 14.31
CA ALA A 43 -6.05 0.24 14.04
C ALA A 43 -7.03 0.12 15.21
N ALA A 44 -8.28 -0.22 14.90
CA ALA A 44 -9.32 -0.54 15.89
C ALA A 44 -8.82 -1.58 16.91
N LYS A 45 -9.41 -1.59 18.11
CA LYS A 45 -9.05 -2.56 19.15
C LYS A 45 -9.63 -3.94 18.87
N GLU A 46 -10.81 -3.97 18.27
CA GLU A 46 -11.58 -5.18 17.96
C GLU A 46 -11.65 -5.37 16.45
N MET A 47 -11.60 -6.64 16.02
CA MET A 47 -11.71 -7.02 14.63
C MET A 47 -13.18 -6.99 14.22
N ARG A 48 -13.48 -6.58 12.98
CA ARG A 48 -14.84 -6.67 12.48
C ARG A 48 -15.16 -8.07 11.96
N GLU A 49 -16.20 -8.67 12.52
CA GLU A 49 -16.71 -10.00 12.13
C GLU A 49 -17.72 -9.92 10.98
N ASP A 50 -18.36 -8.76 10.82
CA ASP A 50 -19.45 -8.54 9.86
C ASP A 50 -18.97 -8.18 8.44
N ILE A 51 -17.66 -8.18 8.21
CA ILE A 51 -17.03 -7.92 6.91
C ILE A 51 -16.09 -9.05 6.49
N ASP A 52 -15.87 -9.15 5.19
CA ASP A 52 -14.99 -10.12 4.54
C ASP A 52 -13.79 -9.49 3.83
N TYR A 53 -13.59 -8.17 3.97
CA TYR A 53 -12.49 -7.44 3.39
C TYR A 53 -11.68 -6.71 4.47
N PHE A 54 -10.48 -6.25 4.10
CA PHE A 54 -9.64 -5.42 4.97
C PHE A 54 -9.98 -3.92 4.83
N PRO A 55 -10.57 -3.29 5.86
CA PRO A 55 -10.92 -1.88 5.86
C PRO A 55 -9.71 -0.97 6.14
N LEU A 56 -8.91 -0.72 5.12
CA LEU A 56 -7.85 0.29 5.14
C LEU A 56 -8.31 1.59 4.50
N GLN A 57 -8.12 2.70 5.21
CA GLN A 57 -8.28 4.06 4.72
C GLN A 57 -6.97 4.83 4.83
N VAL A 58 -6.53 5.43 3.74
CA VAL A 58 -5.42 6.38 3.71
C VAL A 58 -5.95 7.76 3.41
N GLU A 59 -5.61 8.73 4.25
CA GLU A 59 -5.95 10.15 4.05
C GLU A 59 -4.67 10.99 4.06
N TYR A 60 -4.46 11.74 2.98
CA TYR A 60 -3.39 12.72 2.83
C TYR A 60 -4.00 14.11 2.69
N ARG A 61 -3.56 15.06 3.52
CA ARG A 61 -4.03 16.45 3.48
C ARG A 61 -2.88 17.47 3.42
N GLU A 62 -2.99 18.42 2.51
CA GLU A 62 -2.13 19.61 2.43
C GLU A 62 -2.82 20.78 3.13
N ARG A 63 -2.21 21.29 4.20
CA ARG A 63 -2.75 22.43 4.93
C ARG A 63 -2.22 23.72 4.35
N HIS A 64 -3.06 24.75 4.20
CA HIS A 64 -2.62 26.01 3.59
C HIS A 64 -1.56 26.71 4.45
N TYR A 65 -1.61 26.52 5.77
CA TYR A 65 -0.59 27.04 6.67
C TYR A 65 0.80 26.47 6.38
N ALA A 66 0.90 25.28 5.77
CA ALA A 66 2.20 24.68 5.44
C ALA A 66 2.99 25.56 4.47
N GLY A 67 2.29 26.30 3.59
CA GLY A 67 2.88 27.30 2.70
C GLY A 67 2.67 28.75 3.16
N GLY A 68 2.34 28.97 4.45
CA GLY A 68 2.11 30.32 4.99
C GLY A 68 0.87 31.03 4.45
N LYS A 69 -0.13 30.30 3.95
CA LYS A 69 -1.32 30.86 3.29
C LYS A 69 -2.58 30.65 4.15
N ILE A 70 -3.50 31.61 4.08
CA ILE A 70 -4.88 31.45 4.59
C ILE A 70 -5.71 30.84 3.46
N PRO A 71 -6.54 29.80 3.72
CA PRO A 71 -7.39 29.22 2.69
C PRO A 71 -8.28 30.26 1.99
N GLY A 72 -8.44 30.10 0.67
CA GLY A 72 -9.34 30.91 -0.14
C GLY A 72 -10.82 30.73 0.20
N GLY A 73 -11.70 31.43 -0.52
CA GLY A 73 -13.16 31.26 -0.41
C GLY A 73 -13.80 31.91 0.83
N PHE A 74 -15.10 31.63 1.03
CA PHE A 74 -15.93 32.24 2.07
C PHE A 74 -15.61 31.73 3.48
N PHE A 75 -15.44 30.41 3.63
CA PHE A 75 -15.27 29.77 4.94
C PHE A 75 -13.84 29.83 5.51
N LYS A 76 -12.84 30.23 4.72
CA LYS A 76 -11.42 30.33 5.14
C LYS A 76 -10.88 29.05 5.81
N ARG A 77 -11.33 27.89 5.32
CA ARG A 77 -10.98 26.56 5.85
C ARG A 77 -10.72 25.57 4.72
N GLU A 78 -9.84 24.60 4.94
CA GLU A 78 -9.71 23.45 4.03
C GLU A 78 -11.04 22.70 3.92
N ALA A 79 -11.53 22.56 2.69
CA ALA A 79 -12.73 21.81 2.38
C ALA A 79 -12.39 20.33 2.11
N ARG A 80 -13.10 19.72 1.15
CA ARG A 80 -12.82 18.36 0.68
C ARG A 80 -11.40 18.25 0.09
N PRO A 81 -10.82 17.05 0.04
CA PRO A 81 -9.53 16.83 -0.60
C PRO A 81 -9.57 17.26 -2.08
N ALA A 82 -8.50 17.91 -2.54
CA ALA A 82 -8.25 18.18 -3.94
C ALA A 82 -7.84 16.90 -4.68
N GLU A 83 -7.87 16.93 -6.01
CA GLU A 83 -7.50 15.78 -6.84
C GLU A 83 -6.09 15.28 -6.55
N ARG A 84 -5.12 16.19 -6.45
CA ARG A 84 -3.74 15.84 -6.07
C ARG A 84 -3.67 15.17 -4.70
N GLU A 85 -4.45 15.62 -3.72
CA GLU A 85 -4.49 14.98 -2.39
C GLU A 85 -5.03 13.54 -2.50
N ILE A 86 -6.07 13.32 -3.31
CA ILE A 86 -6.67 12.00 -3.54
C ILE A 86 -5.70 11.06 -4.28
N LEU A 87 -4.97 11.57 -5.27
CA LEU A 87 -3.95 10.80 -5.99
C LEU A 87 -2.82 10.36 -5.03
N THR A 88 -2.35 11.26 -4.16
CA THR A 88 -1.35 10.91 -3.13
C THR A 88 -1.88 9.88 -2.14
N CYS A 89 -3.17 9.93 -1.76
CA CYS A 89 -3.79 8.86 -0.96
C CYS A 89 -3.65 7.50 -1.67
N ARG A 90 -3.97 7.43 -2.97
CA ARG A 90 -3.88 6.18 -3.74
C ARG A 90 -2.46 5.70 -3.96
N LEU A 91 -1.52 6.62 -4.23
CA LEU A 91 -0.09 6.33 -4.34
C LEU A 91 0.48 5.73 -3.05
N THR A 92 -0.03 6.17 -1.90
CA THR A 92 0.37 5.63 -0.60
C THR A 92 -0.35 4.31 -0.27
N ASP A 93 -1.64 4.19 -0.57
CA ASP A 93 -2.46 3.00 -0.27
C ASP A 93 -2.02 1.76 -1.06
N ARG A 94 -1.82 1.91 -2.38
CA ARG A 94 -1.50 0.81 -3.30
C ARG A 94 -0.34 -0.07 -2.84
N PRO A 95 0.83 0.46 -2.46
CA PRO A 95 1.97 -0.37 -2.07
C PRO A 95 1.89 -0.90 -0.63
N ILE A 96 1.17 -0.24 0.29
CA ILE A 96 1.07 -0.72 1.68
C ILE A 96 -0.01 -1.79 1.87
N ARG A 97 -1.10 -1.73 1.09
CA ARG A 97 -2.28 -2.60 1.25
C ARG A 97 -1.98 -4.10 1.13
N PRO A 98 -1.17 -4.58 0.17
CA PRO A 98 -0.90 -6.01 0.02
C PRO A 98 -0.03 -6.62 1.14
N LEU A 99 0.60 -5.77 1.96
CA LEU A 99 1.53 -6.19 3.00
C LEU A 99 0.86 -6.43 4.36
N PHE A 100 -0.45 -6.24 4.46
CA PHE A 100 -1.22 -6.64 5.64
C PHE A 100 -1.57 -8.14 5.56
N PRO A 101 -1.61 -8.85 6.71
CA PRO A 101 -2.09 -10.23 6.74
C PRO A 101 -3.53 -10.32 6.19
N LYS A 102 -3.84 -11.40 5.46
CA LYS A 102 -5.19 -11.59 4.86
C LYS A 102 -6.32 -11.65 5.90
N SER A 103 -6.03 -12.25 7.06
CA SER A 103 -6.96 -12.33 8.20
C SER A 103 -7.20 -11.00 8.90
N PHE A 104 -6.39 -9.97 8.62
CA PHE A 104 -6.40 -8.72 9.37
C PHE A 104 -7.59 -7.83 8.96
N LYS A 105 -8.67 -7.87 9.74
CA LYS A 105 -9.91 -7.09 9.50
C LYS A 105 -10.18 -6.00 10.54
N TYR A 106 -9.11 -5.48 11.16
CA TYR A 106 -9.22 -4.30 12.02
C TYR A 106 -9.29 -3.05 11.15
N GLU A 107 -10.28 -2.18 11.41
CA GLU A 107 -10.34 -0.87 10.76
C GLU A 107 -9.06 -0.10 10.99
N THR A 108 -8.36 0.20 9.90
CA THR A 108 -7.01 0.76 9.92
C THR A 108 -7.00 2.07 9.15
N GLN A 109 -6.48 3.10 9.80
CA GLN A 109 -6.36 4.44 9.23
C GLN A 109 -4.89 4.87 9.20
N VAL A 110 -4.48 5.40 8.06
CA VAL A 110 -3.19 6.09 7.87
C VAL A 110 -3.52 7.54 7.54
N ILE A 111 -3.24 8.43 8.49
CA ILE A 111 -3.53 9.87 8.35
C ILE A 111 -2.23 10.62 8.19
N ILE A 112 -2.11 11.35 7.09
CA ILE A 112 -0.92 12.07 6.68
C ILE A 112 -1.29 13.53 6.47
N THR A 113 -0.55 14.43 7.09
CA THR A 113 -0.78 15.87 6.99
C THR A 113 0.52 16.59 6.70
N VAL A 114 0.54 17.41 5.66
CA VAL A 114 1.67 18.32 5.38
C VAL A 114 1.63 19.47 6.38
N LEU A 115 2.72 19.62 7.12
CA LEU A 115 2.89 20.63 8.17
C LEU A 115 3.66 21.86 7.68
N SER A 116 4.61 21.67 6.77
CA SER A 116 5.45 22.73 6.19
C SER A 116 5.83 22.36 4.76
N THR A 117 5.99 23.36 3.89
CA THR A 117 6.59 23.19 2.56
C THR A 117 7.59 24.31 2.27
N ASP A 118 8.73 23.95 1.71
CA ASP A 118 9.71 24.90 1.13
C ASP A 118 9.26 25.43 -0.25
N GLY A 119 8.20 24.87 -0.83
CA GLY A 119 7.74 25.22 -2.17
C GLY A 119 8.52 24.53 -3.29
N GLU A 120 9.66 23.92 -3.01
CA GLU A 120 10.57 23.29 -3.98
C GLU A 120 10.40 21.77 -4.02
N ASN A 121 10.28 21.12 -2.86
CA ASN A 121 10.26 19.67 -2.72
C ASN A 121 8.80 19.16 -2.56
N PRO A 122 8.29 18.33 -3.49
CA PRO A 122 6.96 17.73 -3.35
C PRO A 122 6.85 16.82 -2.11
N ALA A 123 5.74 16.93 -1.38
CA ALA A 123 5.50 16.17 -0.14
C ALA A 123 4.86 14.78 -0.37
N ASP A 124 4.49 14.45 -1.59
CA ASP A 124 3.75 13.24 -1.95
C ASP A 124 4.54 11.96 -1.70
N VAL A 125 5.81 11.90 -2.12
CA VAL A 125 6.66 10.72 -1.85
C VAL A 125 6.98 10.55 -0.38
N LEU A 126 7.00 11.66 0.39
CA LEU A 126 7.15 11.60 1.84
C LEU A 126 5.96 10.90 2.48
N ALA A 127 4.76 10.98 1.91
CA ALA A 127 3.57 10.29 2.40
C ALA A 127 3.78 8.77 2.44
N GLY A 128 4.34 8.19 1.36
CA GLY A 128 4.69 6.76 1.31
C GLY A 128 5.73 6.37 2.35
N VAL A 129 6.81 7.15 2.48
CA VAL A 129 7.87 6.92 3.48
C VAL A 129 7.33 7.04 4.91
N GLY A 130 6.50 8.06 5.17
CA GLY A 130 5.89 8.30 6.47
C GLY A 130 4.88 7.23 6.87
N ALA A 131 4.05 6.79 5.93
CA ALA A 131 3.12 5.68 6.15
C ALA A 131 3.87 4.39 6.51
N SER A 132 4.90 4.04 5.74
CA SER A 132 5.73 2.86 6.02
C SER A 132 6.39 2.97 7.40
N ALA A 133 7.08 4.07 7.69
CA ALA A 133 7.77 4.24 8.96
C ALA A 133 6.80 4.22 10.16
N ALA A 134 5.63 4.85 10.04
CA ALA A 134 4.61 4.84 11.08
C ALA A 134 4.03 3.43 11.30
N LEU A 135 3.74 2.67 10.24
CA LEU A 135 3.29 1.27 10.33
C LEU A 135 4.37 0.38 10.98
N MET A 136 5.62 0.55 10.58
CA MET A 136 6.74 -0.22 11.13
C MET A 136 6.88 -0.04 12.64
N ILE A 137 6.78 1.19 13.16
CA ILE A 137 6.89 1.47 14.60
C ILE A 137 5.58 1.25 15.38
N SER A 138 4.50 0.89 14.71
CA SER A 138 3.21 0.64 15.36
C SER A 138 3.09 -0.78 15.91
N ASN A 139 2.03 -1.04 16.68
CA ASN A 139 1.68 -2.40 17.07
C ASN A 139 0.92 -3.19 15.98
N ILE A 140 0.71 -2.63 14.79
CA ILE A 140 -0.04 -3.29 13.71
C ILE A 140 0.88 -4.28 12.99
N PRO A 141 0.46 -5.56 12.81
CA PRO A 141 1.22 -6.53 12.01
C PRO A 141 1.18 -6.13 10.54
N TRP A 142 2.37 -5.90 9.97
CA TRP A 142 2.52 -5.40 8.60
C TRP A 142 3.89 -5.81 8.05
N ASN A 143 3.92 -6.39 6.85
CA ASN A 143 5.11 -7.02 6.25
C ASN A 143 5.92 -6.03 5.38
N GLY A 144 6.15 -4.83 5.88
CA GLY A 144 7.08 -3.88 5.27
C GLY A 144 8.52 -4.03 5.80
N PRO A 145 9.37 -2.99 5.69
CA PRO A 145 9.06 -1.65 5.20
C PRO A 145 9.01 -1.53 3.68
N ILE A 146 8.46 -0.43 3.21
CA ILE A 146 8.66 0.06 1.84
C ILE A 146 9.22 1.48 1.88
N ALA A 147 9.80 1.95 0.78
CA ALA A 147 10.06 3.36 0.57
C ALA A 147 9.53 3.79 -0.79
N THR A 148 9.21 5.08 -0.91
CA THR A 148 8.71 5.68 -2.14
C THR A 148 9.63 6.84 -2.51
N VAL A 149 10.03 6.89 -3.78
CA VAL A 149 10.83 7.97 -4.34
C VAL A 149 10.23 8.43 -5.66
N ARG A 150 10.60 9.64 -6.08
CA ARG A 150 10.30 10.18 -7.41
C ARG A 150 11.57 10.17 -8.24
N VAL A 151 11.50 9.76 -9.50
CA VAL A 151 12.62 9.81 -10.43
C VAL A 151 12.24 10.68 -11.62
N ALA A 152 13.10 11.64 -11.93
CA ALA A 152 13.07 12.43 -13.14
C ALA A 152 14.20 12.04 -14.09
N ARG A 153 14.09 12.46 -15.35
CA ARG A 153 15.18 12.41 -16.33
C ARG A 153 15.34 13.76 -17.02
N VAL A 154 16.35 14.52 -16.60
CA VAL A 154 16.70 15.85 -17.10
C VAL A 154 18.05 15.77 -17.80
N ASP A 155 18.16 16.29 -19.03
CA ASP A 155 19.38 16.23 -19.85
C ASP A 155 20.00 14.81 -19.90
N ASP A 156 19.16 13.80 -20.12
CA ASP A 156 19.51 12.37 -20.13
C ASP A 156 20.00 11.77 -18.79
N ASN A 157 20.04 12.54 -17.71
CA ASN A 157 20.47 12.10 -16.38
C ASN A 157 19.28 11.83 -15.46
N PHE A 158 19.34 10.74 -14.69
CA PHE A 158 18.33 10.44 -13.69
C PHE A 158 18.56 11.24 -12.41
N ILE A 159 17.47 11.80 -11.86
CA ILE A 159 17.48 12.57 -10.61
C ILE A 159 16.44 11.95 -9.67
N VAL A 160 16.87 11.62 -8.45
CA VAL A 160 15.97 11.14 -7.40
C VAL A 160 15.42 12.31 -6.59
N ASN A 161 14.14 12.26 -6.27
CA ASN A 161 13.38 13.32 -5.58
C ASN A 161 13.74 14.72 -6.12
N PRO A 162 13.52 14.95 -7.43
CA PRO A 162 13.79 16.24 -8.08
C PRO A 162 12.94 17.37 -7.47
N THR A 163 13.42 18.61 -7.60
CA THR A 163 12.62 19.80 -7.30
C THR A 163 11.50 19.98 -8.32
N LYS A 164 10.53 20.83 -8.00
CA LYS A 164 9.51 21.24 -8.98
C LYS A 164 10.10 21.88 -10.23
N GLU A 165 11.18 22.65 -10.10
CA GLU A 165 11.84 23.30 -11.24
C GLU A 165 12.54 22.26 -12.11
N GLU A 166 13.29 21.33 -11.53
CA GLU A 166 13.92 20.22 -12.27
C GLU A 166 12.88 19.34 -12.99
N MET A 167 11.67 19.22 -12.43
CA MET A 167 10.58 18.47 -13.05
C MET A 167 10.05 19.14 -14.33
N GLU A 168 10.15 20.46 -14.49
CA GLU A 168 9.62 21.17 -15.67
C GLU A 168 10.38 20.80 -16.96
N ASP A 169 11.66 20.46 -16.84
CA ASP A 169 12.53 20.05 -17.95
C ASP A 169 12.68 18.51 -18.07
N SER A 170 11.87 17.74 -17.34
CA SER A 170 12.02 16.30 -17.27
C SER A 170 11.30 15.57 -18.41
N SER A 171 12.03 14.66 -19.08
CA SER A 171 11.49 13.74 -20.10
C SER A 171 10.79 12.49 -19.53
N LEU A 172 10.85 12.31 -18.20
CA LEU A 172 10.31 11.15 -17.48
C LEU A 172 9.93 11.55 -16.07
N GLU A 173 8.77 11.14 -15.57
CA GLU A 173 8.37 11.28 -14.18
C GLU A 173 7.87 9.93 -13.66
N LEU A 174 8.61 9.30 -12.75
CA LEU A 174 8.17 8.05 -12.10
C LEU A 174 8.10 8.21 -10.59
N VAL A 175 6.95 7.87 -10.00
CA VAL A 175 6.83 7.56 -8.57
C VAL A 175 6.96 6.05 -8.39
N VAL A 176 7.99 5.64 -7.67
CA VAL A 176 8.35 4.23 -7.51
C VAL A 176 8.34 3.89 -6.03
N SER A 177 7.61 2.84 -5.67
CA SER A 177 7.65 2.24 -4.33
C SER A 177 8.24 0.84 -4.41
N GLY A 178 9.08 0.49 -3.44
CA GLY A 178 9.74 -0.81 -3.37
C GLY A 178 10.06 -1.24 -1.94
N ASN A 179 10.35 -2.52 -1.76
CA ASN A 179 10.97 -3.09 -0.56
C ASN A 179 12.48 -3.26 -0.80
N SER A 180 13.19 -3.92 0.14
CA SER A 180 14.65 -4.12 0.04
C SER A 180 15.08 -4.97 -1.16
N GLU A 181 14.17 -5.76 -1.74
CA GLU A 181 14.47 -6.74 -2.79
C GLU A 181 13.88 -6.38 -4.15
N THR A 182 12.70 -5.76 -4.16
CA THR A 182 11.85 -5.62 -5.35
C THR A 182 11.09 -4.30 -5.38
N ILE A 183 10.64 -3.94 -6.57
CA ILE A 183 9.69 -2.83 -6.80
C ILE A 183 8.28 -3.38 -6.65
N VAL A 184 7.43 -2.68 -5.91
CA VAL A 184 6.06 -3.10 -5.61
C VAL A 184 5.00 -2.28 -6.36
N MET A 185 5.31 -1.02 -6.67
CA MET A 185 4.38 -0.12 -7.35
C MET A 185 5.15 0.92 -8.17
N VAL A 186 4.64 1.20 -9.36
CA VAL A 186 5.13 2.25 -10.25
C VAL A 186 3.91 3.03 -10.75
N GLU A 187 4.02 4.35 -10.76
CA GLU A 187 3.11 5.29 -11.42
C GLU A 187 3.96 6.36 -12.11
N GLY A 188 3.57 6.82 -13.29
CA GLY A 188 4.33 7.89 -13.93
C GLY A 188 3.94 8.17 -15.37
N GLU A 189 4.64 9.13 -15.95
CA GLU A 189 4.50 9.56 -17.33
C GLU A 189 5.87 9.78 -17.98
N ALA A 190 5.93 9.74 -19.31
CA ALA A 190 7.18 9.88 -20.05
C ALA A 190 6.97 10.37 -21.48
N ASP A 191 7.93 11.15 -21.99
CA ASP A 191 7.95 11.66 -23.35
C ASP A 191 8.52 10.62 -24.32
N VAL A 192 7.75 9.55 -24.55
CA VAL A 192 8.07 8.48 -25.52
C VAL A 192 9.53 8.03 -25.40
N ILE A 193 9.85 7.39 -24.28
CA ILE A 193 11.21 6.89 -24.01
C ILE A 193 11.38 5.43 -24.43
N PRO A 194 12.62 5.00 -24.77
CA PRO A 194 12.93 3.59 -24.97
C PRO A 194 12.70 2.76 -23.69
N GLU A 195 12.31 1.49 -23.85
CA GLU A 195 11.99 0.59 -22.73
C GLU A 195 13.18 0.35 -21.80
N ASN A 196 14.40 0.30 -22.34
CA ASN A 196 15.60 0.13 -21.54
C ASN A 196 15.85 1.33 -20.60
N VAL A 197 15.54 2.56 -21.05
CA VAL A 197 15.65 3.77 -20.22
C VAL A 197 14.65 3.72 -19.07
N PHE A 198 13.42 3.26 -19.32
CA PHE A 198 12.42 3.07 -18.26
C PHE A 198 12.89 2.06 -17.21
N VAL A 199 13.40 0.90 -17.65
CA VAL A 199 13.93 -0.13 -16.74
C VAL A 199 15.13 0.38 -15.94
N ASP A 200 16.01 1.17 -16.54
CA ASP A 200 17.17 1.74 -15.84
C ASP A 200 16.75 2.81 -14.82
N ALA A 201 15.70 3.60 -15.10
CA ALA A 201 15.11 4.53 -14.14
C ALA A 201 14.55 3.79 -12.90
N LEU A 202 13.92 2.63 -13.11
CA LEU A 202 13.43 1.79 -12.02
C LEU A 202 14.56 1.23 -11.14
N LYS A 203 15.66 0.76 -11.76
CA LYS A 203 16.84 0.31 -11.01
C LYS A 203 17.46 1.46 -10.21
N PHE A 204 17.60 2.62 -10.84
CA PHE A 204 18.10 3.84 -10.22
C PHE A 204 17.25 4.21 -8.98
N ALA A 205 15.91 4.21 -9.12
CA ALA A 205 15.00 4.45 -8.00
C ALA A 205 15.22 3.48 -6.83
N HIS A 206 15.46 2.19 -7.13
CA HIS A 206 15.56 1.14 -6.12
C HIS A 206 16.79 1.30 -5.22
N GLU A 207 17.86 1.95 -5.69
CA GLU A 207 19.05 2.21 -4.88
C GLU A 207 18.74 3.11 -3.69
N ASP A 208 18.03 4.22 -3.90
CA ASP A 208 17.66 5.14 -2.84
C ASP A 208 16.51 4.59 -1.96
N ILE A 209 15.60 3.80 -2.54
CA ILE A 209 14.60 3.06 -1.76
C ILE A 209 15.27 2.19 -0.69
N LYS A 210 16.34 1.46 -1.03
CA LYS A 210 17.09 0.63 -0.06
C LYS A 210 17.71 1.46 1.06
N LYS A 211 18.27 2.64 0.74
CA LYS A 211 18.84 3.55 1.76
C LYS A 211 17.77 4.04 2.74
N ILE A 212 16.60 4.43 2.22
CA ILE A 212 15.47 4.89 3.04
C ILE A 212 14.91 3.75 3.90
N ILE A 213 14.85 2.53 3.36
CA ILE A 213 14.45 1.33 4.11
C ILE A 213 15.42 1.05 5.27
N ALA A 214 16.73 1.06 5.03
CA ALA A 214 17.73 0.85 6.08
C ALA A 214 17.57 1.88 7.21
N MET A 215 17.33 3.15 6.87
CA MET A 215 17.04 4.19 7.85
C MET A 215 15.78 3.89 8.68
N GLN A 216 14.71 3.36 8.07
CA GLN A 216 13.50 2.95 8.79
C GLN A 216 13.78 1.78 9.73
N GLU A 217 14.54 0.78 9.29
CA GLU A 217 14.92 -0.38 10.10
C GLU A 217 15.73 0.01 11.34
N GLU A 218 16.64 0.98 11.22
CA GLU A 218 17.37 1.54 12.38
C GLU A 218 16.44 2.16 13.43
N ILE A 219 15.39 2.87 12.98
CA ILE A 219 14.39 3.45 13.89
C ILE A 219 13.62 2.33 14.59
N VAL A 220 13.19 1.30 13.85
CA VAL A 220 12.45 0.16 14.41
C VAL A 220 13.29 -0.59 15.42
N ALA A 221 14.59 -0.79 15.15
CA ALA A 221 15.52 -1.44 16.07
C ALA A 221 15.69 -0.69 17.40
N GLU A 222 15.52 0.64 17.38
CA GLU A 222 15.56 1.47 18.59
C GLU A 222 14.20 1.54 19.31
N VAL A 223 13.08 1.62 18.56
CA VAL A 223 11.72 1.64 19.12
C VAL A 223 11.32 0.30 19.73
N LYS A 224 11.65 -0.81 19.05
CA LYS A 224 11.27 -2.19 19.41
C LYS A 224 9.76 -2.34 19.67
N PRO A 225 8.92 -2.05 18.67
CA PRO A 225 7.47 -2.10 18.84
C PRO A 225 6.99 -3.53 19.09
N GLU A 226 6.12 -3.71 20.08
CA GLU A 226 5.41 -4.96 20.29
C GLU A 226 4.24 -5.05 19.29
N LYS A 227 4.31 -6.02 18.38
CA LYS A 227 3.25 -6.26 17.39
C LYS A 227 2.12 -7.04 18.03
N ARG A 228 0.88 -6.70 17.68
CA ARG A 228 -0.29 -7.52 18.00
C ARG A 228 -0.16 -8.86 17.27
N GLU A 229 -0.78 -9.88 17.85
CA GLU A 229 -0.90 -11.18 17.20
C GLU A 229 -1.68 -11.06 15.89
N ILE A 230 -1.28 -11.85 14.91
CA ILE A 230 -2.00 -11.98 13.65
C ILE A 230 -3.20 -12.89 13.92
N PRO A 231 -4.44 -12.47 13.65
CA PRO A 231 -5.60 -13.34 13.79
C PRO A 231 -5.41 -14.60 12.95
N GLU A 232 -5.70 -15.76 13.51
CA GLU A 232 -5.72 -17.01 12.74
C GLU A 232 -6.86 -16.96 11.73
N GLU A 233 -6.64 -17.51 10.53
CA GLU A 233 -7.75 -17.83 9.64
C GLU A 233 -8.36 -19.13 10.15
N GLU A 234 -9.52 -19.04 10.82
CA GLU A 234 -10.33 -20.22 11.10
C GLU A 234 -10.61 -20.92 9.78
N SER A 235 -10.09 -22.14 9.63
CA SER A 235 -10.29 -22.98 8.45
C SER A 235 -10.62 -24.39 8.87
N ASN A 236 -11.77 -24.88 8.40
CA ASN A 236 -12.19 -26.26 8.60
C ASN A 236 -11.49 -27.15 7.57
N LYS A 237 -10.43 -27.83 8.02
CA LYS A 237 -9.60 -28.69 7.15
C LYS A 237 -10.40 -29.83 6.52
N ASP A 238 -11.38 -30.38 7.23
CA ASP A 238 -12.20 -31.47 6.73
C ASP A 238 -13.13 -30.96 5.62
N LEU A 239 -13.72 -29.77 5.79
CA LEU A 239 -14.48 -29.09 4.76
C LEU A 239 -13.62 -28.78 3.53
N ALA A 240 -12.39 -28.27 3.73
CA ALA A 240 -11.48 -27.98 2.63
C ALA A 240 -11.18 -29.22 1.78
N VAL A 241 -10.92 -30.36 2.42
CA VAL A 241 -10.67 -31.65 1.74
C VAL A 241 -11.93 -32.15 1.03
N ALA A 242 -13.11 -32.02 1.65
CA ALA A 242 -14.38 -32.43 1.05
C ALA A 242 -14.72 -31.62 -0.20
N VAL A 243 -14.54 -30.29 -0.12
CA VAL A 243 -14.74 -29.38 -1.24
C VAL A 243 -13.74 -29.67 -2.35
N GLU A 244 -12.45 -29.80 -2.05
CA GLU A 244 -11.41 -29.97 -3.08
C GLU A 244 -11.65 -31.22 -3.96
N LYS A 245 -11.99 -32.37 -3.37
CA LYS A 245 -12.26 -33.61 -4.11
C LYS A 245 -13.46 -33.51 -5.07
N SER A 246 -14.38 -32.58 -4.82
CA SER A 246 -15.64 -32.46 -5.57
C SER A 246 -15.55 -31.53 -6.79
N LEU A 247 -14.44 -30.79 -6.96
CA LEU A 247 -14.40 -29.63 -7.86
C LEU A 247 -13.51 -29.79 -9.10
N ASP A 248 -12.51 -30.69 -9.11
CA ASP A 248 -11.44 -30.68 -10.13
C ASP A 248 -11.96 -30.66 -11.58
N ALA A 249 -12.80 -31.64 -11.96
CA ALA A 249 -13.32 -31.76 -13.33
C ALA A 249 -14.21 -30.59 -13.76
N GLU A 250 -15.02 -30.06 -12.84
CA GLU A 250 -15.99 -29.01 -13.14
C GLU A 250 -15.31 -27.64 -13.22
N VAL A 251 -14.32 -27.39 -12.35
CA VAL A 251 -13.45 -26.22 -12.45
C VAL A 251 -12.70 -26.23 -13.77
N GLU A 252 -12.09 -27.37 -14.15
CA GLU A 252 -11.36 -27.50 -15.41
C GLU A 252 -12.25 -27.22 -16.64
N ARG A 253 -13.49 -27.69 -16.63
CA ARG A 253 -14.50 -27.39 -17.65
C ARG A 253 -14.80 -25.88 -17.71
N ILE A 254 -15.06 -25.26 -16.56
CA ILE A 254 -15.50 -23.85 -16.48
C ILE A 254 -14.39 -22.90 -16.92
N ILE A 255 -13.13 -23.14 -16.54
CA ILE A 255 -12.03 -22.25 -16.93
C ILE A 255 -11.79 -22.24 -18.45
N GLN A 256 -12.26 -23.26 -19.18
CA GLN A 256 -12.18 -23.33 -20.64
C GLN A 256 -13.28 -22.57 -21.37
N ILE A 257 -14.33 -22.14 -20.67
CA ILE A 257 -15.43 -21.35 -21.25
C ILE A 257 -14.89 -19.98 -21.67
N GLY A 258 -14.92 -19.70 -22.97
CA GLY A 258 -14.46 -18.44 -23.54
C GLY A 258 -15.42 -17.29 -23.27
N ASP A 259 -16.73 -17.54 -23.40
CA ASP A 259 -17.75 -16.51 -23.18
C ASP A 259 -17.83 -16.10 -21.71
N LYS A 260 -17.88 -14.80 -21.46
CA LYS A 260 -17.86 -14.25 -20.10
C LYS A 260 -19.15 -14.56 -19.34
N GLN A 261 -20.31 -14.40 -19.98
CA GLN A 261 -21.61 -14.58 -19.32
C GLN A 261 -21.88 -16.05 -19.01
N GLU A 262 -21.53 -16.94 -19.94
CA GLU A 262 -21.61 -18.38 -19.72
C GLU A 262 -20.68 -18.81 -18.58
N ARG A 263 -19.44 -18.30 -18.54
CA ARG A 263 -18.49 -18.61 -17.47
C ARG A 263 -18.94 -18.08 -16.11
N GLU A 264 -19.45 -16.86 -16.02
CA GLU A 264 -19.98 -16.28 -14.78
C GLU A 264 -21.18 -17.08 -14.27
N THR A 265 -22.07 -17.51 -15.17
CA THR A 265 -23.22 -18.34 -14.83
C THR A 265 -22.78 -19.70 -14.30
N ALA A 266 -21.90 -20.41 -15.02
CA ALA A 266 -21.40 -21.71 -14.60
C ALA A 266 -20.61 -21.65 -13.28
N THR A 267 -19.83 -20.58 -13.08
CA THR A 267 -19.11 -20.34 -11.80
C THR A 267 -20.09 -20.18 -10.65
N LYS A 268 -21.15 -19.39 -10.84
CA LYS A 268 -22.20 -19.18 -9.82
C LYS A 268 -22.93 -20.49 -9.51
N GLU A 269 -23.29 -21.26 -10.53
CA GLU A 269 -23.94 -22.57 -10.36
C GLU A 269 -23.03 -23.53 -9.57
N LEU A 270 -21.73 -23.58 -9.88
CA LEU A 270 -20.79 -24.42 -9.14
C LEU A 270 -20.72 -24.00 -7.66
N HIS A 271 -20.64 -22.69 -7.36
CA HIS A 271 -20.67 -22.20 -5.99
C HIS A 271 -21.93 -22.62 -5.23
N ASP A 272 -23.10 -22.44 -5.86
CA ASP A 272 -24.38 -22.70 -5.20
C ASP A 272 -24.62 -24.22 -5.04
N ASN A 273 -24.25 -25.03 -6.03
CA ASN A 273 -24.35 -26.50 -5.96
C ASN A 273 -23.40 -27.09 -4.92
N THR A 274 -22.16 -26.61 -4.86
CA THR A 274 -21.16 -27.08 -3.87
C THR A 274 -21.59 -26.70 -2.46
N ALA A 275 -22.09 -25.47 -2.26
CA ALA A 275 -22.62 -25.05 -0.97
C ALA A 275 -23.81 -25.93 -0.53
N ALA A 276 -24.74 -26.24 -1.44
CA ALA A 276 -25.88 -27.10 -1.12
C ALA A 276 -25.44 -28.54 -0.79
N ALA A 277 -24.45 -29.08 -1.50
CA ALA A 277 -23.94 -30.44 -1.25
C ALA A 277 -23.23 -30.58 0.11
N MET A 278 -22.61 -29.51 0.60
CA MET A 278 -21.87 -29.52 1.87
C MET A 278 -22.74 -29.15 3.08
N GLU A 279 -23.98 -28.67 2.88
CA GLU A 279 -24.85 -28.15 3.96
C GLU A 279 -25.24 -29.24 4.98
N GLU A 280 -25.44 -30.49 4.53
CA GLU A 280 -25.81 -31.60 5.44
C GLU A 280 -24.68 -32.02 6.38
N GLU A 281 -23.43 -32.01 5.89
CA GLU A 281 -22.25 -32.43 6.65
C GLU A 281 -21.60 -31.25 7.41
N PHE A 282 -21.72 -30.03 6.86
CA PHE A 282 -21.11 -28.80 7.37
C PHE A 282 -22.14 -27.65 7.37
N PRO A 283 -23.06 -27.62 8.36
CA PRO A 283 -24.06 -26.57 8.46
C PRO A 283 -23.40 -25.20 8.65
N GLU A 284 -24.07 -24.14 8.17
CA GLU A 284 -23.64 -22.73 8.28
C GLU A 284 -22.29 -22.40 7.59
N SER A 285 -21.72 -23.34 6.82
CA SER A 285 -20.39 -23.20 6.20
C SER A 285 -20.40 -22.59 4.79
N LYS A 286 -21.56 -22.11 4.32
CA LYS A 286 -21.76 -21.60 2.95
C LYS A 286 -20.73 -20.56 2.49
N LYS A 287 -20.33 -19.64 3.38
CA LYS A 287 -19.35 -18.58 3.07
C LYS A 287 -17.96 -19.18 2.88
N GLU A 288 -17.57 -20.11 3.75
CA GLU A 288 -16.30 -20.81 3.69
C GLU A 288 -16.20 -21.68 2.43
N VAL A 289 -17.26 -22.42 2.09
CA VAL A 289 -17.35 -23.21 0.84
C VAL A 289 -17.13 -22.32 -0.39
N LYS A 290 -17.78 -21.15 -0.45
CA LYS A 290 -17.58 -20.22 -1.57
C LYS A 290 -16.14 -19.69 -1.64
N GLY A 291 -15.51 -19.44 -0.49
CA GLY A 291 -14.08 -19.10 -0.41
C GLY A 291 -13.18 -20.19 -1.00
N LEU A 292 -13.38 -21.43 -0.59
CA LEU A 292 -12.61 -22.60 -1.05
C LEU A 292 -12.77 -22.82 -2.57
N VAL A 293 -13.98 -22.70 -3.10
CA VAL A 293 -14.23 -22.79 -4.56
C VAL A 293 -13.46 -21.68 -5.31
N ASN A 294 -13.45 -20.44 -4.79
CA ASN A 294 -12.71 -19.33 -5.39
C ASN A 294 -11.19 -19.58 -5.38
N ASP A 295 -10.66 -20.11 -4.28
CA ASP A 295 -9.24 -20.46 -4.18
C ASP A 295 -8.86 -21.56 -5.18
N LYS A 296 -9.74 -22.54 -5.39
CA LYS A 296 -9.53 -23.58 -6.41
C LYS A 296 -9.54 -23.03 -7.82
N PHE A 297 -10.48 -22.14 -8.16
CA PHE A 297 -10.45 -21.43 -9.45
C PHE A 297 -9.15 -20.65 -9.64
N LYS A 298 -8.71 -19.92 -8.60
CA LYS A 298 -7.46 -19.15 -8.64
C LYS A 298 -6.24 -20.03 -8.89
N ALA A 299 -6.18 -21.21 -8.27
CA ALA A 299 -5.12 -22.19 -8.48
C ALA A 299 -5.17 -22.74 -9.92
N ALA A 300 -6.32 -23.21 -10.38
CA ALA A 300 -6.49 -23.82 -11.70
C ALA A 300 -6.19 -22.85 -12.86
N PHE A 301 -6.63 -21.59 -12.76
CA PHE A 301 -6.28 -20.56 -13.74
C PHE A 301 -4.77 -20.30 -13.77
N ARG A 302 -4.11 -20.31 -12.60
CA ARG A 302 -2.67 -20.08 -12.51
C ARG A 302 -1.87 -21.23 -13.12
N GLU A 303 -2.24 -22.47 -12.81
CA GLU A 303 -1.62 -23.68 -13.35
C GLU A 303 -1.70 -23.70 -14.88
N ARG A 304 -2.89 -23.48 -15.44
CA ARG A 304 -3.09 -23.45 -16.90
C ARG A 304 -2.31 -22.37 -17.64
N VAL A 305 -1.96 -21.26 -16.98
CA VAL A 305 -1.12 -20.20 -17.59
C VAL A 305 0.36 -20.57 -17.57
N LEU A 306 0.78 -21.40 -16.60
CA LEU A 306 2.16 -21.83 -16.42
C LEU A 306 2.51 -23.07 -17.26
N GLU A 307 1.52 -23.93 -17.54
CA GLU A 307 1.62 -25.10 -18.43
C GLU A 307 1.38 -24.76 -19.90
#